data_AF-Q4FLH3-F1
#
_entry.id   AF-Q4FLH3-F1
#
_cell.length_a   1.000
_cell.length_b   1.000
_cell.length_c   1.000
_cell.angle_alpha   90.00
_cell.angle_beta   90.00
_cell.angle_gamma   90.00
#
_symmetry.space_group_name_H-M   'P 1'
#
loop_
_entity.id
_entity.type
_entity.pdbx_description
1 polymer ?
#
loop_
_entity_poly.entity_id
_entity_poly.type
_entity_poly.pdbx_seq_one_letter_code
_entity_poly.pdbx_strand_id
1 'polypeptide(L)'
;MIKDKFNNIKYIIFVSLMILFLMSNLTYANDAEKEYKKFIKETNKIRKQLDKLPTEASDELTVIDEAIKELDQAFDFANENFKENKIEITKITLDYIDKSLADISKLAPKEFSNDLSVVDMKSLPKENFQEIMETSKQMKIIKNEKITSLVENMTIVEKEGLNLFQVSKNLNELGVNTLNFEDIAKVVSENSSLKEDVLNASKKGISEEDYTKQLETIAEAERLGITESTTAVADAAKSQNLDVDVMPTLETMQSDFFDAAAHNEAMAEMAAEIASGDIGSDTAKAEAAASYSESDRSDQKSKSDADAGSLATEACPTC
;
A
#
# COMPACT_ATOMS: atom_id res chain seq x y z
N MET A 1 -8.80 -37.57 -5.01
CA MET A 1 -8.97 -36.48 -6.01
C MET A 1 -10.22 -35.62 -5.79
N ILE A 2 -11.46 -36.15 -5.74
CA ILE A 2 -12.66 -35.33 -5.38
C ILE A 2 -12.79 -35.12 -3.86
N LYS A 3 -12.29 -36.07 -3.05
CA LYS A 3 -12.40 -36.04 -1.59
C LYS A 3 -11.46 -35.03 -0.92
N ASP A 4 -10.32 -34.74 -1.55
CA ASP A 4 -9.30 -33.81 -1.03
C ASP A 4 -9.74 -32.35 -1.21
N LYS A 5 -10.37 -32.02 -2.36
CA LYS A 5 -10.96 -30.69 -2.61
C LYS A 5 -12.08 -30.34 -1.63
N PHE A 6 -12.86 -31.32 -1.19
CA PHE A 6 -13.95 -31.10 -0.23
C PHE A 6 -13.47 -30.83 1.20
N ASN A 7 -12.25 -31.26 1.55
CA ASN A 7 -11.66 -30.98 2.86
C ASN A 7 -11.04 -29.57 2.92
N ASN A 8 -10.45 -29.10 1.82
CA ASN A 8 -9.89 -27.75 1.73
C ASN A 8 -10.99 -26.68 1.79
N ILE A 9 -12.13 -26.89 1.10
CA ILE A 9 -13.29 -25.98 1.17
C ILE A 9 -13.84 -25.87 2.60
N LYS A 10 -13.92 -26.99 3.34
CA LYS A 10 -14.34 -26.97 4.75
C LYS A 10 -13.36 -26.21 5.63
N TYR A 11 -12.07 -26.30 5.32
CA TYR A 11 -11.01 -25.61 6.04
C TYR A 11 -11.08 -24.10 5.81
N ILE A 12 -11.29 -23.66 4.56
CA ILE A 12 -11.46 -22.25 4.20
C ILE A 12 -12.73 -21.65 4.84
N ILE A 13 -13.84 -22.38 4.81
CA ILE A 13 -15.09 -21.96 5.50
C ILE A 13 -14.87 -21.87 7.01
N PHE A 14 -14.10 -22.78 7.59
CA PHE A 14 -13.78 -22.76 9.02
C PHE A 14 -12.89 -21.57 9.39
N VAL A 15 -11.85 -21.27 8.60
CA VAL A 15 -10.99 -20.10 8.80
C VAL A 15 -11.79 -18.80 8.64
N SER A 16 -12.66 -18.71 7.62
CA SER A 16 -13.51 -17.53 7.39
C SER A 16 -14.54 -17.29 8.51
N LEU A 17 -15.15 -18.35 9.05
CA LEU A 17 -16.02 -18.26 10.24
C LEU A 17 -15.26 -17.88 11.51
N MET A 18 -13.99 -18.28 11.63
CA MET A 18 -13.12 -17.92 12.75
C MET A 18 -12.77 -16.44 12.73
N ILE A 19 -12.50 -15.87 11.55
CA ILE A 19 -12.23 -14.44 11.35
C ILE A 19 -13.47 -13.59 11.67
N LEU A 20 -14.66 -14.02 11.24
CA LEU A 20 -15.93 -13.36 11.58
C LEU A 20 -16.23 -13.33 13.09
N PHE A 21 -15.77 -14.33 13.85
CA PHE A 21 -15.94 -14.39 15.30
C PHE A 21 -14.97 -13.47 16.06
N LEU A 22 -13.83 -13.11 15.48
CA LEU A 22 -12.89 -12.13 16.06
C LEU A 22 -13.50 -10.72 16.05
N MET A 23 -14.36 -10.40 15.07
CA MET A 23 -14.98 -9.08 14.91
C MET A 23 -16.05 -8.75 15.98
N SER A 24 -16.60 -9.74 16.70
CA SER A 24 -17.79 -9.54 17.55
C SER A 24 -17.53 -9.30 19.05
N ASN A 25 -16.27 -9.26 19.53
CA ASN A 25 -15.99 -9.29 20.99
C ASN A 25 -15.41 -7.99 21.58
N LEU A 26 -15.84 -6.82 21.12
CA LEU A 26 -15.44 -5.54 21.72
C LEU A 26 -16.51 -4.97 22.65
N THR A 27 -16.67 -5.52 23.86
CA THR A 27 -17.43 -4.86 24.95
C THR A 27 -16.82 -5.05 26.35
N TYR A 28 -16.58 -3.89 27.01
CA TYR A 28 -16.43 -3.58 28.44
C TYR A 28 -15.43 -4.35 29.35
N ALA A 29 -14.27 -3.69 29.54
CA ALA A 29 -13.33 -3.60 30.67
C ALA A 29 -13.07 -4.80 31.63
N ASN A 30 -14.07 -5.47 32.19
CA ASN A 30 -13.83 -6.63 33.08
C ASN A 30 -13.66 -7.95 32.31
N ASP A 31 -14.14 -8.00 31.06
CA ASP A 31 -13.91 -9.11 30.12
C ASP A 31 -12.62 -8.93 29.29
N ALA A 32 -11.99 -7.76 29.30
CA ALA A 32 -10.82 -7.49 28.44
C ALA A 32 -9.63 -8.40 28.75
N GLU A 33 -9.28 -8.61 30.01
CA GLU A 33 -8.20 -9.54 30.40
C GLU A 33 -8.53 -11.00 30.03
N LYS A 34 -9.80 -11.38 30.14
CA LYS A 34 -10.28 -12.72 29.82
C LYS A 34 -10.31 -12.97 28.32
N GLU A 35 -10.80 -12.02 27.53
CA GLU A 35 -10.78 -12.07 26.06
C GLU A 35 -9.35 -11.98 25.53
N TYR A 36 -8.47 -11.21 26.17
CA TYR A 36 -7.05 -11.20 25.81
C TYR A 36 -6.36 -12.54 26.10
N LYS A 37 -6.59 -13.12 27.28
CA LYS A 37 -6.10 -14.48 27.60
C LYS A 37 -6.60 -15.52 26.62
N LYS A 38 -7.86 -15.38 26.15
CA LYS A 38 -8.46 -16.24 25.13
C LYS A 38 -7.80 -16.01 23.77
N PHE A 39 -7.56 -14.76 23.37
CA PHE A 39 -6.78 -14.41 22.18
C PHE A 39 -5.41 -15.08 22.22
N ILE A 40 -4.60 -14.87 23.27
CA ILE A 40 -3.29 -15.50 23.43
C ILE A 40 -3.36 -17.02 23.37
N LYS A 41 -4.36 -17.63 24.01
CA LYS A 41 -4.55 -19.08 24.00
C LYS A 41 -4.86 -19.59 22.60
N GLU A 42 -5.76 -18.95 21.87
CA GLU A 42 -6.11 -19.36 20.51
C GLU A 42 -4.95 -19.06 19.54
N THR A 43 -4.26 -17.92 19.63
CA THR A 43 -3.06 -17.61 18.84
C THR A 43 -1.98 -18.69 19.03
N ASN A 44 -1.69 -19.07 20.27
CA ASN A 44 -0.72 -20.15 20.56
C ASN A 44 -1.18 -21.51 20.05
N LYS A 45 -2.49 -21.78 20.04
CA LYS A 45 -3.04 -23.01 19.49
C LYS A 45 -2.91 -23.02 17.96
N ILE A 46 -3.16 -21.89 17.30
CA ILE A 46 -2.98 -21.72 15.86
C ILE A 46 -1.51 -21.90 15.48
N ARG A 47 -0.57 -21.25 16.19
CA ARG A 47 0.88 -21.45 16.01
C ARG A 47 1.26 -22.93 16.09
N LYS A 48 0.81 -23.62 17.15
CA LYS A 48 1.05 -25.08 17.30
C LYS A 48 0.40 -25.95 16.23
N GLN A 49 -0.66 -25.47 15.59
CA GLN A 49 -1.28 -26.16 14.46
C GLN A 49 -0.48 -25.92 13.19
N LEU A 50 -0.01 -24.69 12.96
CA LEU A 50 0.89 -24.31 11.87
C LEU A 50 2.20 -25.12 11.93
N ASP A 51 2.84 -25.19 13.10
CA ASP A 51 4.08 -25.97 13.33
C ASP A 51 3.94 -27.48 13.05
N LYS A 52 2.72 -28.00 13.08
CA LYS A 52 2.40 -29.42 12.85
C LYS A 52 2.02 -29.72 11.41
N LEU A 53 1.83 -28.70 10.59
CA LEU A 53 1.54 -28.92 9.18
C LEU A 53 2.75 -29.60 8.52
N PRO A 54 2.52 -30.57 7.64
CA PRO A 54 3.61 -31.13 6.86
C PRO A 54 4.26 -30.02 6.04
N THR A 55 5.59 -29.99 6.02
CA THR A 55 6.38 -29.12 5.14
C THR A 55 6.18 -29.58 3.69
N GLU A 56 5.03 -29.27 3.08
CA GLU A 56 4.84 -29.46 1.66
C GLU A 56 5.55 -28.32 0.93
N ALA A 57 6.56 -28.68 0.13
CA ALA A 57 7.47 -27.76 -0.55
C ALA A 57 6.80 -27.08 -1.76
N SER A 58 5.91 -26.12 -1.51
CA SER A 58 5.65 -25.04 -2.47
C SER A 58 6.34 -23.78 -1.98
N ASP A 59 6.92 -23.03 -2.92
CA ASP A 59 7.60 -21.78 -2.61
C ASP A 59 6.61 -20.78 -1.99
N GLU A 60 5.34 -20.77 -2.42
CA GLU A 60 4.31 -19.88 -1.85
C GLU A 60 3.92 -20.24 -0.40
N LEU A 61 3.83 -21.54 -0.07
CA LEU A 61 3.54 -21.97 1.31
C LEU A 61 4.71 -21.66 2.26
N THR A 62 5.94 -21.78 1.76
CA THR A 62 7.14 -21.42 2.52
C THR A 62 7.16 -19.93 2.83
N VAL A 63 6.82 -19.08 1.85
CA VAL A 63 6.67 -17.64 2.05
C VAL A 63 5.60 -17.31 3.10
N ILE A 64 4.44 -17.98 3.06
CA ILE A 64 3.36 -17.75 4.05
C ILE A 64 3.84 -18.11 5.46
N ASP A 65 4.51 -19.25 5.62
CA ASP A 65 5.04 -19.70 6.92
C ASP A 65 6.12 -18.74 7.47
N GLU A 66 7.04 -18.28 6.63
CA GLU A 66 8.08 -17.32 7.01
C GLU A 66 7.49 -15.96 7.36
N ALA A 67 6.49 -15.50 6.60
CA ALA A 67 5.80 -14.24 6.86
C ALA A 67 5.02 -14.27 8.20
N ILE A 68 4.37 -15.40 8.53
CA ILE A 68 3.69 -15.54 9.83
C ILE A 68 4.71 -15.55 10.98
N LYS A 69 5.88 -16.19 10.80
CA LYS A 69 6.96 -16.15 11.80
C LYS A 69 7.52 -14.76 12.00
N GLU A 70 7.64 -13.97 10.94
CA GLU A 70 8.08 -12.57 11.05
C GLU A 70 7.13 -11.75 11.93
N LEU A 71 5.83 -12.03 11.88
CA LEU A 71 4.84 -11.40 12.76
C LEU A 71 4.94 -11.83 14.23
N ASP A 72 5.71 -12.87 14.58
CA ASP A 72 5.85 -13.31 15.98
C ASP A 72 6.41 -12.19 16.86
N GLN A 73 7.28 -11.35 16.30
CA GLN A 73 7.84 -10.17 16.97
C GLN A 73 6.72 -9.21 17.42
N ALA A 74 5.78 -8.92 16.52
CA ALA A 74 4.66 -8.02 16.78
C ALA A 74 3.67 -8.64 17.78
N PHE A 75 3.39 -9.95 17.67
CA PHE A 75 2.56 -10.67 18.64
C PHE A 75 3.16 -10.65 20.04
N ASP A 76 4.46 -10.91 20.15
CA ASP A 76 5.16 -10.94 21.43
C ASP A 76 5.20 -9.54 22.05
N PHE A 77 5.48 -8.51 21.24
CA PHE A 77 5.43 -7.11 21.68
C PHE A 77 4.04 -6.68 22.16
N ALA A 78 2.97 -7.02 21.43
CA ALA A 78 1.60 -6.76 21.87
C ALA A 78 1.28 -7.45 23.20
N ASN A 79 1.85 -8.64 23.43
CA ASN A 79 1.69 -9.40 24.67
C ASN A 79 2.46 -8.87 25.86
N GLU A 80 3.66 -8.35 25.63
CA GLU A 80 4.40 -7.64 26.66
C GLU A 80 3.68 -6.34 27.05
N ASN A 81 3.29 -5.53 26.07
CA ASN A 81 2.59 -4.27 26.30
C ASN A 81 1.24 -4.46 26.99
N PHE A 82 0.48 -5.51 26.64
CA PHE A 82 -0.78 -5.80 27.32
C PHE A 82 -0.57 -6.12 28.81
N LYS A 83 0.44 -6.93 29.13
CA LYS A 83 0.78 -7.27 30.53
C LYS A 83 1.23 -6.05 31.33
N GLU A 84 1.85 -5.08 30.67
CA GLU A 84 2.21 -3.79 31.25
C GLU A 84 1.06 -2.79 31.28
N ASN A 85 -0.15 -3.19 30.88
CA ASN A 85 -1.34 -2.34 30.80
C ASN A 85 -1.18 -1.15 29.82
N LYS A 86 -0.30 -1.27 28.83
CA LYS A 86 -0.13 -0.33 27.70
C LYS A 86 -1.15 -0.66 26.61
N ILE A 87 -2.43 -0.41 26.92
CA ILE A 87 -3.56 -0.85 26.09
C ILE A 87 -3.57 -0.21 24.69
N GLU A 88 -3.20 1.07 24.58
CA GLU A 88 -3.15 1.77 23.30
C GLU A 88 -2.09 1.19 22.36
N ILE A 89 -0.88 0.97 22.86
CA ILE A 89 0.22 0.34 22.11
C ILE A 89 -0.15 -1.09 21.70
N THR A 90 -0.79 -1.83 22.60
CA THR A 90 -1.31 -3.17 22.31
C THR A 90 -2.30 -3.12 21.15
N LYS A 91 -3.27 -2.21 21.21
CA LYS A 91 -4.29 -2.06 20.16
C LYS A 91 -3.64 -1.73 18.82
N ILE A 92 -2.76 -0.73 18.77
CA ILE A 92 -2.06 -0.34 17.56
C ILE A 92 -1.28 -1.51 16.95
N THR A 93 -0.56 -2.27 17.79
CA THR A 93 0.22 -3.42 17.34
C THR A 93 -0.70 -4.54 16.80
N LEU A 94 -1.86 -4.77 17.43
CA LEU A 94 -2.86 -5.74 16.96
C LEU A 94 -3.50 -5.30 15.64
N ASP A 95 -3.78 -4.02 15.45
CA ASP A 95 -4.29 -3.47 14.18
C ASP A 95 -3.28 -3.69 13.04
N TYR A 96 -1.98 -3.52 13.31
CA TYR A 96 -0.91 -3.85 12.36
C TYR A 96 -0.86 -5.34 12.02
N ILE A 97 -0.96 -6.22 13.02
CA ILE A 97 -0.97 -7.68 12.83
C ILE A 97 -2.16 -8.10 11.97
N ASP A 98 -3.36 -7.59 12.24
CA ASP A 98 -4.58 -7.90 11.48
C ASP A 98 -4.42 -7.51 10.01
N LYS A 99 -3.92 -6.29 9.75
CA LYS A 99 -3.62 -5.82 8.39
C LYS A 99 -2.60 -6.71 7.69
N SER A 100 -1.52 -7.06 8.37
CA SER A 100 -0.44 -7.88 7.80
C SER A 100 -0.91 -9.31 7.49
N LEU A 101 -1.71 -9.92 8.37
CA LEU A 101 -2.34 -11.22 8.11
C LEU A 101 -3.30 -11.15 6.92
N ALA A 102 -4.05 -10.06 6.78
CA ALA A 102 -4.90 -9.86 5.61
C ALA A 102 -4.08 -9.78 4.31
N ASP A 103 -2.90 -9.16 4.33
CA ASP A 103 -2.01 -9.12 3.16
C ASP A 103 -1.37 -10.48 2.87
N ILE A 104 -0.87 -11.19 3.89
CA ILE A 104 -0.35 -12.57 3.77
C ILE A 104 -1.42 -13.50 3.19
N SER A 105 -2.67 -13.37 3.63
CA SER A 105 -3.78 -14.21 3.15
C SER A 105 -4.03 -14.09 1.65
N LYS A 106 -3.59 -12.99 1.01
CA LYS A 106 -3.72 -12.80 -0.45
C LYS A 106 -2.78 -13.70 -1.25
N LEU A 107 -1.71 -14.21 -0.63
CA LEU A 107 -0.79 -15.18 -1.23
C LEU A 107 -1.41 -16.58 -1.31
N ALA A 108 -2.42 -16.87 -0.47
CA ALA A 108 -3.11 -18.14 -0.54
C ALA A 108 -3.83 -18.28 -1.90
N PRO A 109 -3.73 -19.46 -2.56
CA PRO A 109 -4.38 -19.69 -3.85
C PRO A 109 -5.89 -19.41 -3.76
N LYS A 110 -6.38 -18.47 -4.58
CA LYS A 110 -7.81 -18.16 -4.66
C LYS A 110 -8.51 -19.22 -5.49
N GLU A 111 -9.53 -19.87 -4.93
CA GLU A 111 -10.33 -20.88 -5.65
C GLU A 111 -11.16 -20.29 -6.81
N PHE A 112 -11.35 -18.97 -6.83
CA PHE A 112 -12.08 -18.24 -7.87
C PHE A 112 -11.38 -16.91 -8.19
N SER A 113 -11.00 -16.70 -9.45
CA SER A 113 -10.68 -15.38 -9.98
C SER A 113 -11.96 -14.79 -10.60
N ASN A 114 -12.38 -13.61 -10.14
CA ASN A 114 -13.44 -12.86 -10.83
C ASN A 114 -12.87 -12.37 -12.16
N ASP A 115 -13.25 -13.03 -13.25
CA ASP A 115 -12.96 -12.57 -14.60
C ASP A 115 -13.93 -11.44 -14.96
N LEU A 116 -13.43 -10.21 -14.88
CA LEU A 116 -14.20 -9.01 -15.22
C LEU A 116 -14.11 -8.68 -16.72
N SER A 117 -13.39 -9.46 -17.54
CA SER A 117 -13.24 -9.20 -18.99
C SER A 117 -14.56 -9.29 -19.76
N VAL A 118 -15.56 -9.96 -19.19
CA VAL A 118 -16.93 -10.08 -19.71
C VAL A 118 -17.86 -8.94 -19.28
N VAL A 119 -17.43 -8.05 -18.39
CA VAL A 119 -18.23 -6.90 -17.94
C VAL A 119 -18.05 -5.75 -18.93
N ASP A 120 -19.07 -5.50 -19.74
CA ASP A 120 -19.10 -4.31 -20.61
C ASP A 120 -19.51 -3.07 -19.81
N MET A 121 -18.51 -2.35 -19.28
CA MET A 121 -18.73 -1.09 -18.56
C MET A 121 -19.40 -0.01 -19.42
N LYS A 122 -19.37 -0.12 -20.76
CA LYS A 122 -20.02 0.85 -21.68
C LYS A 122 -21.54 0.66 -21.73
N SER A 123 -22.03 -0.50 -21.30
CA SER A 123 -23.47 -0.83 -21.26
C SER A 123 -24.15 -0.40 -19.94
N LEU A 124 -23.37 0.08 -18.95
CA LEU A 124 -23.90 0.50 -17.66
C LEU A 124 -24.67 1.82 -17.78
N PRO A 125 -25.86 1.95 -17.14
CA PRO A 125 -26.54 3.23 -17.01
C PRO A 125 -25.62 4.28 -16.37
N LYS A 126 -25.71 5.54 -16.83
CA LYS A 126 -24.86 6.64 -16.33
C LYS A 126 -24.95 6.80 -14.82
N GLU A 127 -26.14 6.63 -14.26
CA GLU A 127 -26.40 6.75 -12.82
C GLU A 127 -25.63 5.66 -12.04
N ASN A 128 -25.66 4.41 -12.51
CA ASN A 128 -24.94 3.30 -11.89
C ASN A 128 -23.42 3.47 -12.03
N PHE A 129 -22.95 3.99 -13.17
CA PHE A 129 -21.53 4.30 -13.37
C PHE A 129 -21.05 5.41 -12.43
N GLN A 130 -21.83 6.47 -12.25
CA GLN A 130 -21.54 7.55 -11.31
C GLN A 130 -21.50 7.03 -9.86
N GLU A 131 -22.47 6.21 -9.46
CA GLU A 131 -22.49 5.61 -8.13
C GLU A 131 -21.25 4.72 -7.87
N ILE A 132 -20.85 3.91 -8.86
CA ILE A 132 -19.62 3.11 -8.79
C ILE A 132 -18.38 4.00 -8.68
N MET A 133 -18.32 5.09 -9.44
CA MET A 133 -17.20 6.03 -9.43
C MET A 133 -17.08 6.76 -8.09
N GLU A 134 -18.19 7.26 -7.54
CA GLU A 134 -18.23 7.91 -6.22
C GLU A 134 -17.88 6.93 -5.10
N THR A 135 -18.37 5.68 -5.17
CA THR A 135 -17.99 4.62 -4.22
C THR A 135 -16.50 4.32 -4.31
N SER A 136 -15.94 4.25 -5.52
CA SER A 136 -14.50 3.99 -5.74
C SER A 136 -13.63 5.12 -5.20
N LYS A 137 -14.03 6.38 -5.40
CA LYS A 137 -13.36 7.55 -4.82
C LYS A 137 -13.34 7.49 -3.29
N GLN A 138 -14.51 7.23 -2.66
CA GLN A 138 -14.60 7.09 -1.21
C GLN A 138 -13.75 5.93 -0.68
N MET A 139 -13.74 4.79 -1.38
CA MET A 139 -12.89 3.66 -1.03
C MET A 139 -11.40 4.03 -1.08
N LYS A 140 -10.98 4.83 -2.06
CA LYS A 140 -9.60 5.29 -2.20
C LYS A 140 -9.19 6.23 -1.06
N ILE A 141 -10.04 7.20 -0.70
CA ILE A 141 -9.84 8.10 0.45
C ILE A 141 -9.66 7.29 1.73
N ILE A 142 -10.61 6.37 2.01
CA ILE A 142 -10.56 5.52 3.20
C ILE A 142 -9.29 4.66 3.22
N LYS A 143 -8.82 4.19 2.06
CA LYS A 143 -7.57 3.43 1.96
C LYS A 143 -6.37 4.29 2.34
N ASN A 144 -6.28 5.52 1.82
CA ASN A 144 -5.15 6.41 2.12
C ASN A 144 -5.17 6.89 3.57
N GLU A 145 -6.32 7.26 4.12
CA GLU A 145 -6.44 7.60 5.56
C GLU A 145 -5.97 6.45 6.45
N LYS A 146 -6.33 5.20 6.10
CA LYS A 146 -5.85 4.02 6.82
C LYS A 146 -4.36 3.79 6.69
N ILE A 147 -3.77 4.03 5.51
CA ILE A 147 -2.33 3.91 5.30
C ILE A 147 -1.57 4.99 6.07
N THR A 148 -2.02 6.25 6.01
CA THR A 148 -1.44 7.37 6.79
C THR A 148 -1.50 7.06 8.28
N SER A 149 -2.68 6.68 8.79
CA SER A 149 -2.83 6.31 10.20
C SER A 149 -1.96 5.11 10.58
N LEU A 150 -1.79 4.13 9.69
CA LEU A 150 -0.88 3.00 9.91
C LEU A 150 0.57 3.48 10.04
N VAL A 151 1.05 4.32 9.12
CA VAL A 151 2.40 4.88 9.15
C VAL A 151 2.64 5.68 10.44
N GLU A 152 1.70 6.55 10.83
CA GLU A 152 1.75 7.30 12.10
C GLU A 152 1.86 6.36 13.30
N ASN A 153 0.97 5.37 13.35
CA ASN A 153 0.93 4.36 14.41
C ASN A 153 2.22 3.55 14.51
N MET A 154 2.86 3.23 13.39
CA MET A 154 4.15 2.54 13.37
C MET A 154 5.27 3.38 14.00
N THR A 155 5.24 4.72 13.87
CA THR A 155 6.18 5.59 14.60
C THR A 155 5.95 5.58 16.11
N ILE A 156 4.69 5.47 16.55
CA ILE A 156 4.34 5.37 17.98
C ILE A 156 4.87 4.05 18.56
N VAL A 157 4.69 2.94 17.84
CA VAL A 157 5.18 1.62 18.27
C VAL A 157 6.71 1.54 18.26
N GLU A 158 7.37 2.20 17.31
CA GLU A 158 8.84 2.27 17.29
C GLU A 158 9.39 2.96 18.55
N LYS A 159 8.78 4.09 18.96
CA LYS A 159 9.17 4.82 20.17
C LYS A 159 9.07 3.94 21.43
N GLU A 160 8.20 2.93 21.42
CA GLU A 160 8.02 1.95 22.50
C GLU A 160 8.92 0.70 22.37
N GLY A 161 9.65 0.56 21.26
CA GLY A 161 10.75 -0.40 21.13
C GLY A 161 10.60 -1.45 20.02
N LEU A 162 9.51 -1.46 19.24
CA LEU A 162 9.36 -2.35 18.08
C LEU A 162 9.30 -1.56 16.77
N ASN A 163 10.22 -1.84 15.85
CA ASN A 163 10.20 -1.21 14.53
C ASN A 163 9.30 -2.01 13.56
N LEU A 164 8.04 -1.60 13.44
CA LEU A 164 7.11 -2.20 12.49
C LEU A 164 7.45 -1.90 11.01
N PHE A 165 8.22 -0.84 10.72
CA PHE A 165 8.71 -0.59 9.35
C PHE A 165 9.66 -1.69 8.90
N GLN A 166 10.51 -2.17 9.80
CA GLN A 166 11.38 -3.30 9.53
C GLN A 166 10.59 -4.60 9.33
N VAL A 167 9.55 -4.84 10.13
CA VAL A 167 8.66 -6.00 9.96
C VAL A 167 8.00 -5.95 8.58
N SER A 168 7.45 -4.79 8.18
CA SER A 168 6.83 -4.63 6.84
C SER A 168 7.84 -4.86 5.72
N LYS A 169 9.08 -4.38 5.86
CA LYS A 169 10.15 -4.63 4.90
C LYS A 169 10.44 -6.12 4.75
N ASN A 170 10.64 -6.83 5.86
CA ASN A 170 10.92 -8.26 5.86
C ASN A 170 9.77 -9.04 5.19
N LEU A 171 8.52 -8.65 5.45
CA LEU A 171 7.35 -9.22 4.76
C LEU A 171 7.40 -8.99 3.24
N ASN A 172 7.76 -7.77 2.79
CA ASN A 172 7.91 -7.48 1.36
C ASN A 172 9.05 -8.29 0.71
N GLU A 173 10.18 -8.48 1.40
CA GLU A 173 11.30 -9.31 0.92
C GLU A 173 10.92 -10.79 0.77
N LEU A 174 10.00 -11.26 1.59
CA LEU A 174 9.40 -12.60 1.46
C LEU A 174 8.38 -12.68 0.30
N GLY A 175 7.98 -11.56 -0.30
CA GLY A 175 7.01 -11.51 -1.40
C GLY A 175 5.57 -11.20 -0.97
N VAL A 176 5.34 -10.82 0.29
CA VAL A 176 4.04 -10.31 0.74
C VAL A 176 3.89 -8.87 0.29
N ASN A 177 2.90 -8.58 -0.55
CA ASN A 177 2.59 -7.20 -0.94
C ASN A 177 1.88 -6.43 0.20
N THR A 178 2.69 -5.84 1.09
CA THR A 178 2.25 -5.03 2.24
C THR A 178 2.75 -3.58 2.10
N LEU A 179 2.70 -2.79 3.16
CA LEU A 179 3.22 -1.42 3.19
C LEU A 179 4.69 -1.38 2.76
N ASN A 180 4.99 -0.70 1.65
CA ASN A 180 6.33 -0.61 1.06
C ASN A 180 6.93 0.80 1.18
N PHE A 181 8.14 0.99 0.63
CA PHE A 181 8.84 2.28 0.72
C PHE A 181 8.14 3.39 -0.04
N GLU A 182 7.53 3.07 -1.18
CA GLU A 182 6.79 4.00 -2.02
C GLU A 182 5.54 4.53 -1.30
N ASP A 183 4.76 3.65 -0.66
CA ASP A 183 3.60 4.01 0.14
C ASP A 183 4.00 4.96 1.29
N ILE A 184 5.12 4.66 1.96
CA ILE A 184 5.62 5.50 3.06
C ILE A 184 6.10 6.85 2.53
N ALA A 185 6.83 6.88 1.41
CA ALA A 185 7.30 8.13 0.79
C ALA A 185 6.12 9.01 0.36
N LYS A 186 5.04 8.40 -0.15
CA LYS A 186 3.79 9.07 -0.48
C LYS A 186 3.14 9.70 0.74
N VAL A 187 2.96 8.94 1.84
CA VAL A 187 2.39 9.46 3.08
C VAL A 187 3.19 10.66 3.61
N VAL A 188 4.52 10.55 3.62
CA VAL A 188 5.43 11.59 4.09
C VAL A 188 5.39 12.83 3.19
N SER A 189 5.26 12.64 1.87
CA SER A 189 5.16 13.73 0.91
C SER A 189 3.83 14.48 1.04
N GLU A 190 2.73 13.75 1.23
CA GLU A 190 1.38 14.33 1.40
C GLU A 190 1.15 14.92 2.80
N ASN A 191 1.96 14.54 3.79
CA ASN A 191 1.83 14.96 5.19
C ASN A 191 3.22 15.28 5.75
N SER A 192 3.78 16.41 5.32
CA SER A 192 5.15 16.85 5.65
C SER A 192 5.46 16.90 7.16
N SER A 193 4.44 17.06 8.02
CA SER A 193 4.60 16.99 9.47
C SER A 193 5.03 15.62 10.00
N LEU A 194 4.77 14.54 9.26
CA LEU A 194 5.16 13.18 9.64
C LEU A 194 6.59 12.83 9.22
N LYS A 195 7.21 13.64 8.34
CA LYS A 195 8.49 13.34 7.69
C LYS A 195 9.58 12.97 8.69
N GLU A 196 9.81 13.83 9.67
CA GLU A 196 10.90 13.66 10.63
C GLU A 196 10.71 12.39 11.47
N ASP A 197 9.51 12.21 12.02
CA ASP A 197 9.17 11.05 12.86
C ASP A 197 9.26 9.73 12.08
N VAL A 198 8.75 9.70 10.85
CA VAL A 198 8.79 8.51 10.00
C VAL A 198 10.21 8.18 9.57
N LEU A 199 11.01 9.16 9.15
CA LEU A 199 12.40 8.94 8.75
C LEU A 199 13.23 8.44 9.94
N ASN A 200 13.08 9.05 11.11
CA ASN A 200 13.79 8.64 12.32
C ASN A 200 13.42 7.21 12.76
N ALA A 201 12.13 6.88 12.74
CA ALA A 201 11.65 5.54 13.09
C ALA A 201 12.11 4.48 12.07
N SER A 202 12.05 4.79 10.78
CA SER A 202 12.44 3.88 9.69
C SER A 202 13.95 3.59 9.72
N LYS A 203 14.78 4.58 10.10
CA LYS A 203 16.24 4.41 10.18
C LYS A 203 16.69 3.32 11.15
N LYS A 204 15.93 3.07 12.22
CA LYS A 204 16.37 2.25 13.35
C LYS A 204 15.93 0.79 13.18
N GLY A 205 16.56 0.06 12.28
CA GLY A 205 16.26 -1.37 12.05
C GLY A 205 16.39 -1.79 10.59
N ILE A 206 16.29 -0.82 9.67
CA ILE A 206 16.48 -0.99 8.24
C ILE A 206 17.97 -0.84 7.89
N SER A 207 18.45 -1.58 6.88
CA SER A 207 19.82 -1.47 6.40
C SER A 207 20.11 -0.04 5.90
N GLU A 208 21.37 0.41 5.98
CA GLU A 208 21.76 1.74 5.50
C GLU A 208 21.45 1.92 4.01
N GLU A 209 21.55 0.87 3.20
CA GLU A 209 21.21 0.88 1.77
C GLU A 209 19.70 1.12 1.53
N ASP A 210 18.83 0.41 2.26
CA ASP A 210 17.39 0.53 2.05
C ASP A 210 16.81 1.82 2.65
N TYR A 211 17.38 2.28 3.76
CA TYR A 211 17.13 3.62 4.27
C TYR A 211 17.58 4.69 3.25
N THR A 212 18.69 4.46 2.55
CA THR A 212 19.15 5.35 1.48
C THR A 212 18.17 5.34 0.30
N LYS A 213 17.62 4.21 -0.12
CA LYS A 213 16.59 4.16 -1.18
C LYS A 213 15.32 4.94 -0.81
N GLN A 214 14.83 4.79 0.42
CA GLN A 214 13.68 5.56 0.90
C GLN A 214 13.99 7.07 0.95
N LEU A 215 15.19 7.43 1.40
CA LEU A 215 15.67 8.80 1.37
C LEU A 215 15.87 9.31 -0.06
N GLU A 216 16.30 8.49 -1.01
CA GLU A 216 16.43 8.85 -2.41
C GLU A 216 15.08 9.15 -3.04
N THR A 217 14.05 8.33 -2.78
CA THR A 217 12.67 8.64 -3.24
C THR A 217 12.17 9.97 -2.72
N ILE A 218 12.34 10.22 -1.43
CA ILE A 218 11.91 11.48 -0.80
C ILE A 218 12.76 12.65 -1.29
N ALA A 219 14.08 12.50 -1.35
CA ALA A 219 15.01 13.56 -1.75
C ALA A 219 14.88 13.90 -3.24
N GLU A 220 14.63 12.91 -4.10
CA GLU A 220 14.41 13.13 -5.52
C GLU A 220 13.08 13.83 -5.77
N ALA A 221 12.02 13.44 -5.07
CA ALA A 221 10.74 14.16 -5.11
C ALA A 221 10.89 15.62 -4.65
N GLU A 222 11.68 15.89 -3.61
CA GLU A 222 11.98 17.24 -3.14
C GLU A 222 12.83 18.03 -4.13
N ARG A 223 13.89 17.42 -4.67
CA ARG A 223 14.78 18.01 -5.68
C ARG A 223 13.99 18.45 -6.91
N LEU A 224 13.00 17.65 -7.30
CA LEU A 224 12.15 17.89 -8.45
C LEU A 224 10.94 18.78 -8.15
N GLY A 225 10.72 19.21 -6.89
CA GLY A 225 9.55 20.02 -6.50
C GLY A 225 8.21 19.26 -6.47
N ILE A 226 8.25 17.94 -6.64
CA ILE A 226 7.08 17.05 -6.68
C ILE A 226 6.39 16.98 -5.32
N THR A 227 7.15 17.03 -4.22
CA THR A 227 6.57 17.03 -2.87
C THR A 227 5.64 18.23 -2.66
N GLU A 228 6.05 19.43 -3.10
CA GLU A 228 5.24 20.64 -2.96
C GLU A 228 3.98 20.57 -3.82
N SER A 229 4.11 20.14 -5.07
CA SER A 229 2.98 20.05 -6.01
C SER A 229 1.99 18.94 -5.63
N THR A 230 2.48 17.78 -5.17
CA THR A 230 1.66 16.68 -4.63
C THR A 230 0.91 17.10 -3.36
N THR A 231 1.56 17.84 -2.45
CA THR A 231 0.91 18.37 -1.24
C THR A 231 -0.22 19.32 -1.60
N ALA A 232 0.01 20.24 -2.55
CA ALA A 232 -1.00 21.20 -2.98
C ALA A 232 -2.25 20.50 -3.57
N VAL A 233 -2.04 19.47 -4.38
CA VAL A 233 -3.14 18.64 -4.91
C VAL A 233 -3.85 17.89 -3.79
N ALA A 234 -3.12 17.27 -2.86
CA ALA A 234 -3.70 16.54 -1.74
C ALA A 234 -4.56 17.45 -0.84
N ASP A 235 -4.11 18.66 -0.55
CA ASP A 235 -4.85 19.64 0.25
C ASP A 235 -6.11 20.13 -0.48
N ALA A 236 -6.00 20.42 -1.78
CA ALA A 236 -7.15 20.78 -2.60
C ALA A 236 -8.17 19.62 -2.65
N ALA A 237 -7.69 18.39 -2.84
CA ALA A 237 -8.51 17.18 -2.91
C ALA A 237 -9.22 16.88 -1.58
N LYS A 238 -8.51 16.98 -0.44
CA LYS A 238 -9.10 16.85 0.91
C LYS A 238 -10.28 17.81 1.10
N SER A 239 -10.16 19.06 0.63
CA SER A 239 -11.25 20.05 0.74
C SER A 239 -12.54 19.67 -0.02
N GLN A 240 -12.40 18.82 -1.05
CA GLN A 240 -13.50 18.32 -1.88
C GLN A 240 -13.85 16.85 -1.58
N ASN A 241 -13.27 16.27 -0.52
CA ASN A 241 -13.41 14.85 -0.19
C ASN A 241 -13.04 13.95 -1.40
N LEU A 242 -11.87 14.23 -1.99
CA LEU A 242 -11.24 13.49 -3.07
C LEU A 242 -9.86 12.97 -2.61
N ASP A 243 -9.42 11.87 -3.21
CA ASP A 243 -8.06 11.36 -3.07
C ASP A 243 -7.44 11.15 -4.46
N VAL A 244 -6.43 11.95 -4.78
CA VAL A 244 -5.73 11.92 -6.05
C VAL A 244 -4.35 11.34 -5.82
N ASP A 245 -4.00 10.30 -6.59
CA ASP A 245 -2.70 9.66 -6.49
C ASP A 245 -1.83 10.24 -7.61
N VAL A 246 -0.97 11.16 -7.24
CA VAL A 246 -0.20 11.97 -8.20
C VAL A 246 1.30 11.85 -8.02
N MET A 247 1.77 11.13 -7.00
CA MET A 247 3.20 10.99 -6.76
C MET A 247 3.79 9.97 -7.76
N PRO A 248 4.70 10.38 -8.65
CA PRO A 248 5.39 9.45 -9.53
C PRO A 248 6.30 8.51 -8.73
N THR A 249 6.51 7.31 -9.29
CA THR A 249 7.45 6.33 -8.71
C THR A 249 8.90 6.82 -8.80
N LEU A 250 9.80 6.27 -7.98
CA LEU A 250 11.23 6.60 -8.05
C LEU A 250 11.82 6.36 -9.45
N GLU A 251 11.50 5.22 -10.06
CA GLU A 251 11.95 4.89 -11.42
C GLU A 251 11.45 5.92 -12.44
N THR A 252 10.22 6.40 -12.27
CA THR A 252 9.68 7.47 -13.12
C THR A 252 10.42 8.78 -12.89
N MET A 253 10.67 9.18 -11.64
CA MET A 253 11.39 10.41 -11.32
C MET A 253 12.84 10.41 -11.85
N GLN A 254 13.50 9.26 -11.85
CA GLN A 254 14.87 9.09 -12.33
C GLN A 254 14.98 8.91 -13.86
N SER A 255 13.86 8.76 -14.56
CA SER A 255 13.84 8.56 -16.01
C SER A 255 14.25 9.83 -16.75
N ASP A 256 15.13 9.70 -17.75
CA ASP A 256 15.50 10.80 -18.66
C ASP A 256 14.29 11.39 -19.42
N PHE A 257 13.18 10.63 -19.47
CA PHE A 257 11.94 11.03 -20.14
C PHE A 257 10.96 11.77 -19.22
N PHE A 258 11.25 11.88 -17.94
CA PHE A 258 10.37 12.54 -16.98
C PHE A 258 10.67 14.05 -16.91
N ASP A 259 9.72 14.86 -17.39
CA ASP A 259 9.76 16.30 -17.24
C ASP A 259 9.07 16.73 -15.95
N ALA A 260 9.87 16.93 -14.91
CA ALA A 260 9.39 17.36 -13.60
C ALA A 260 8.74 18.74 -13.61
N ALA A 261 9.19 19.66 -14.48
CA ALA A 261 8.62 21.00 -14.56
C ALA A 261 7.20 20.93 -15.14
N ALA A 262 7.02 20.17 -16.21
CA ALA A 262 5.71 19.92 -16.81
C ALA A 262 4.77 19.17 -15.84
N HIS A 263 5.29 18.18 -15.11
CA HIS A 263 4.51 17.49 -14.07
C HIS A 263 4.04 18.45 -12.98
N ASN A 264 4.92 19.28 -12.43
CA ASN A 264 4.56 20.24 -11.39
C ASN A 264 3.58 21.31 -11.87
N GLU A 265 3.72 21.78 -13.11
CA GLU A 265 2.77 22.71 -13.73
C GLU A 265 1.38 22.07 -13.84
N ALA A 266 1.30 20.83 -14.31
CA ALA A 266 0.04 20.09 -14.38
C ALA A 266 -0.58 19.85 -12.99
N MET A 267 0.23 19.57 -11.97
CA MET A 267 -0.25 19.43 -10.60
C MET A 267 -0.75 20.75 -10.01
N ALA A 268 -0.09 21.87 -10.31
CA ALA A 268 -0.55 23.19 -9.88
C ALA A 268 -1.88 23.57 -10.55
N GLU A 269 -2.03 23.29 -11.84
CA GLU A 269 -3.30 23.46 -12.57
C GLU A 269 -4.39 22.57 -11.96
N MET A 270 -4.09 21.29 -11.73
CA MET A 270 -5.00 20.35 -11.09
C MET A 270 -5.46 20.79 -9.70
N ALA A 271 -4.54 21.26 -8.85
CA ALA A 271 -4.87 21.77 -7.52
C ALA A 271 -5.80 23.00 -7.62
N ALA A 272 -5.55 23.90 -8.57
CA ALA A 272 -6.39 25.07 -8.80
C ALA A 272 -7.79 24.69 -9.32
N GLU A 273 -7.88 23.73 -10.23
CA GLU A 273 -9.14 23.19 -10.74
C GLU A 273 -9.97 22.54 -9.64
N ILE A 274 -9.36 21.65 -8.84
CA ILE A 274 -10.01 21.00 -7.71
C ILE A 274 -10.52 22.04 -6.71
N ALA A 275 -9.71 23.05 -6.39
CA ALA A 275 -10.08 24.12 -5.47
C ALA A 275 -11.24 24.99 -6.02
N SER A 276 -11.39 25.10 -7.33
CA SER A 276 -12.45 25.86 -7.98
C SER A 276 -13.82 25.15 -8.02
N GLY A 277 -13.86 23.84 -7.71
CA GLY A 277 -15.09 23.03 -7.73
C GLY A 277 -15.56 22.64 -9.14
N ASP A 278 -14.78 22.94 -10.19
CA ASP A 278 -15.05 22.52 -11.56
C ASP A 278 -14.59 21.07 -11.80
N ILE A 279 -15.18 20.12 -11.06
CA ILE A 279 -14.82 18.68 -11.10
C ILE A 279 -15.43 18.00 -12.35
N GLY A 280 -15.62 18.76 -13.43
CA GLY A 280 -16.50 18.45 -14.55
C GLY A 280 -15.80 18.41 -15.91
N SER A 281 -14.89 17.46 -16.12
CA SER A 281 -14.73 16.73 -17.41
C SER A 281 -13.45 15.88 -17.50
N ASP A 282 -12.46 16.10 -16.63
CA ASP A 282 -11.09 15.65 -16.88
C ASP A 282 -10.45 14.74 -15.81
N THR A 283 -11.22 14.18 -14.86
CA THR A 283 -10.73 13.04 -14.04
C THR A 283 -10.25 11.87 -14.90
N ALA A 284 -10.80 11.74 -16.12
CA ALA A 284 -10.32 10.81 -17.16
C ALA A 284 -8.99 11.24 -17.81
N LYS A 285 -8.63 12.54 -17.85
CA LYS A 285 -7.30 12.99 -18.27
C LYS A 285 -6.26 12.77 -17.17
N ALA A 286 -6.64 12.87 -15.90
CA ALA A 286 -5.73 12.61 -14.77
C ALA A 286 -5.33 11.13 -14.64
N GLU A 287 -6.26 10.19 -14.83
CA GLU A 287 -5.92 8.75 -14.94
C GLU A 287 -5.10 8.44 -16.21
N ALA A 288 -5.28 9.21 -17.29
CA ALA A 288 -4.48 9.13 -18.52
C ALA A 288 -3.11 9.85 -18.42
N ALA A 289 -2.87 10.67 -17.39
CA ALA A 289 -1.57 11.28 -17.11
C ALA A 289 -0.75 10.44 -16.12
N ALA A 290 -1.41 9.73 -15.20
CA ALA A 290 -0.78 8.75 -14.32
C ALA A 290 -0.52 7.39 -15.02
N SER A 291 -1.29 7.08 -16.07
CA SER A 291 -0.96 6.02 -17.01
C SER A 291 -0.64 6.65 -18.35
N TYR A 292 0.65 6.83 -18.67
CA TYR A 292 1.11 7.23 -20.02
C TYR A 292 0.20 6.59 -21.08
N SER A 293 -0.62 7.39 -21.76
CA SER A 293 -1.56 6.85 -22.72
C SER A 293 -0.78 6.17 -23.86
N GLU A 294 -1.36 5.15 -24.51
CA GLU A 294 -0.70 4.49 -25.65
C GLU A 294 -0.36 5.48 -26.78
N SER A 295 -1.12 6.59 -26.90
CA SER A 295 -0.79 7.71 -27.79
C SER A 295 0.46 8.46 -27.35
N ASP A 296 0.63 8.76 -26.06
CA ASP A 296 1.81 9.48 -25.57
C ASP A 296 3.10 8.65 -25.72
N ARG A 297 3.01 7.32 -25.53
CA ARG A 297 4.11 6.40 -25.87
C ARG A 297 4.43 6.37 -27.36
N SER A 298 3.41 6.42 -28.20
CA SER A 298 3.59 6.43 -29.67
C SER A 298 4.20 7.76 -30.14
N ASP A 299 3.80 8.88 -29.55
CA ASP A 299 4.32 10.21 -29.90
C ASP A 299 5.75 10.42 -29.39
N GLN A 300 6.10 9.88 -28.21
CA GLN A 300 7.48 9.85 -27.73
C GLN A 300 8.38 8.92 -28.54
N LYS A 301 7.87 7.75 -28.94
CA LYS A 301 8.59 6.86 -29.88
C LYS A 301 8.82 7.54 -31.23
N SER A 302 7.83 8.27 -31.73
CA SER A 302 7.93 9.03 -32.99
C SER A 302 8.95 10.17 -32.91
N LYS A 303 9.03 10.86 -31.76
CA LYS A 303 10.07 11.88 -31.50
C LYS A 303 11.47 11.25 -31.38
N SER A 304 11.59 10.12 -30.69
CA SER A 304 12.84 9.36 -30.57
C SER A 304 13.35 8.84 -31.92
N ASP A 305 12.46 8.32 -32.77
CA ASP A 305 12.80 7.85 -34.11
C ASP A 305 13.17 9.01 -35.05
N ALA A 306 12.58 10.20 -34.86
CA ALA A 306 12.93 11.41 -35.60
C ALA A 306 14.29 11.99 -35.19
N ASP A 307 14.61 11.98 -33.89
CA ASP A 307 15.91 12.44 -33.38
C ASP A 307 17.05 11.46 -33.70
N ALA A 308 16.77 10.15 -33.72
CA ALA A 308 17.70 9.13 -34.21
C ALA A 308 17.95 9.26 -35.72
N GLY A 309 16.93 9.65 -36.50
CA GLY A 309 17.06 9.95 -37.93
C GLY A 309 17.87 11.21 -38.21
N SER A 310 17.74 12.24 -37.38
CA SER A 310 18.50 13.50 -37.44
C SER A 310 20.00 13.26 -37.20
N LEU A 311 20.35 12.48 -36.17
CA LEU A 311 21.74 12.10 -35.85
C LEU A 311 22.40 11.23 -36.93
N ALA A 312 21.62 10.42 -37.66
CA ALA A 312 22.13 9.63 -38.79
C ALA A 312 22.42 10.48 -40.04
N THR A 313 21.77 11.64 -40.20
CA THR A 313 21.99 12.54 -41.34
C THR A 313 23.13 13.55 -41.14
N GLU A 314 23.54 13.85 -39.91
CA GLU A 314 24.72 14.71 -39.66
C GLU A 314 26.05 13.93 -39.63
N ALA A 315 26.02 12.59 -39.57
CA ALA A 315 27.22 11.74 -39.53
C ALA A 315 27.79 11.33 -40.91
N CYS A 316 27.32 11.90 -42.03
CA CYS A 316 27.90 11.67 -43.36
C CYS A 316 28.24 12.97 -44.11
N PRO A 317 29.43 13.57 -43.87
CA PRO A 317 30.01 14.48 -44.84
C PRO A 317 30.62 13.63 -45.98
N THR A 318 29.93 13.65 -47.11
CA THR A 318 30.41 13.45 -48.50
C THR A 318 31.74 12.71 -48.72
N CYS A 319 31.64 11.58 -49.43
CA CYS A 319 32.67 11.06 -50.35
C CYS A 319 33.18 12.15 -51.32
#